data_AF-A0A9W6JBI1-F1
#
_entry.id   AF-A0A9W6JBI1-F1
#
_cell.length_a   1.000
_cell.length_b   1.000
_cell.length_c   1.000
_cell.angle_alpha   90.00
_cell.angle_beta   90.00
_cell.angle_gamma   90.00
#
_symmetry.space_group_name_H-M   'P 1'
#
loop_
_entity.id
_entity.type
_entity.pdbx_description
1 polymer ?
#
loop_
_entity_poly.entity_id
_entity_poly.type
_entity_poly.pdbx_seq_one_letter_code
_entity_poly.pdbx_strand_id
1 'polypeptide(L)'
;MLFRRETPNLWTLLTPPAVWALHFLFCYVAGAIICAKAPEALGELRLAIAAATGLALVIIAAAGAQAVRHWGFGSDAPPHNQPTDEDQKHFLAFATLLLAGLSAVAVLFGALPALFIAECGA
;
A
#
# COMPACT_ATOMS: atom_id res chain seq x y z
N MET A 1 5.73 -0.38 -17.00
CA MET A 1 5.50 -1.66 -17.70
C MET A 1 5.14 -2.85 -16.78
N LEU A 2 5.20 -2.71 -15.45
CA LEU A 2 4.81 -3.77 -14.49
C LEU A 2 3.30 -4.04 -14.36
N PHE A 3 2.43 -3.20 -14.95
CA PHE A 3 0.98 -3.19 -14.67
C PHE A 3 0.09 -3.59 -15.87
N ARG A 4 0.66 -4.22 -16.91
CA ARG A 4 -0.08 -4.62 -18.11
C ARG A 4 0.16 -6.09 -18.44
N ARG A 5 -0.25 -6.98 -17.53
CA ARG A 5 -0.36 -8.41 -17.82
C ARG A 5 -1.81 -8.82 -17.64
N GLU A 6 -2.29 -9.61 -18.59
CA GLU A 6 -3.67 -10.12 -18.70
C GLU A 6 -4.01 -11.18 -17.63
N THR A 7 -3.03 -11.55 -16.79
CA THR A 7 -3.19 -12.52 -15.70
C THR A 7 -2.73 -11.96 -14.36
N PRO A 8 -3.55 -12.09 -13.29
CA PRO A 8 -3.12 -11.75 -11.93
C PRO A 8 -1.90 -12.59 -11.56
N ASN A 9 -0.86 -11.92 -11.06
CA ASN A 9 0.40 -12.56 -10.71
C ASN A 9 0.87 -12.13 -9.32
N LEU A 10 1.89 -12.83 -8.80
CA LEU A 10 2.42 -12.55 -7.46
C LEU A 10 2.96 -11.12 -7.31
N TRP A 11 3.38 -10.47 -8.40
CA TRP A 11 3.84 -9.09 -8.35
C TRP A 11 2.72 -8.12 -8.02
N THR A 12 1.55 -8.26 -8.63
CA THR A 12 0.38 -7.44 -8.29
C THR A 12 -0.09 -7.65 -6.86
N LEU A 13 0.02 -8.89 -6.35
CA LEU A 13 -0.32 -9.24 -4.97
C LEU A 13 0.65 -8.65 -3.95
N LEU A 14 1.95 -8.70 -4.24
CA LEU A 14 3.00 -8.25 -3.32
C LEU A 14 3.26 -6.73 -3.37
N THR A 15 2.83 -6.06 -4.44
CA THR A 15 3.06 -4.61 -4.61
C THR A 15 2.47 -3.78 -3.46
N PRO A 16 1.19 -3.93 -3.05
CA PRO A 16 0.65 -3.14 -1.94
C PRO A 16 1.42 -3.27 -0.62
N PRO A 17 1.69 -4.48 -0.09
CA PRO A 17 2.43 -4.61 1.17
C PRO A 17 3.89 -4.15 1.04
N ALA A 18 4.53 -4.32 -0.12
CA ALA A 18 5.89 -3.80 -0.33
C ALA A 18 5.93 -2.27 -0.31
N VAL A 19 4.96 -1.61 -0.95
CA VAL A 19 4.83 -0.13 -0.94
C VAL A 19 4.59 0.38 0.48
N TRP A 20 3.71 -0.27 1.24
CA TRP A 20 3.51 0.05 2.65
C TRP A 20 4.81 -0.08 3.46
N ALA A 21 5.53 -1.20 3.33
CA ALA A 21 6.76 -1.42 4.09
C ALA A 21 7.83 -0.35 3.79
N LEU A 22 7.98 0.04 2.53
CA LEU A 22 8.90 1.11 2.12
C LEU A 22 8.46 2.47 2.65
N HIS A 23 7.16 2.79 2.59
CA HIS A 23 6.61 4.02 3.15
C HIS A 23 6.82 4.10 4.67
N PHE A 24 6.52 3.02 5.40
CA PHE A 24 6.75 2.93 6.83
C PHE A 24 8.23 3.13 7.18
N LEU A 25 9.12 2.44 6.47
CA LEU A 25 10.56 2.57 6.69
C LEU A 25 11.03 4.01 6.44
N PHE A 26 10.54 4.65 5.38
CA PHE A 26 10.82 6.06 5.11
C PHE A 26 10.35 6.97 6.25
N CYS A 27 9.09 6.87 6.67
CA CYS A 27 8.54 7.69 7.76
C CYS A 27 9.32 7.50 9.05
N TYR A 28 9.66 6.25 9.38
CA TYR A 28 10.40 5.91 10.60
C TYR A 28 11.83 6.46 10.58
N VAL A 29 12.60 6.15 9.53
CA VAL A 29 14.01 6.55 9.44
C VAL A 29 14.16 8.06 9.29
N ALA A 30 13.36 8.68 8.43
CA ALA A 30 13.40 10.13 8.25
C ALA A 30 12.99 10.86 9.54
N GLY A 31 11.94 10.38 10.23
CA GLY A 31 11.53 10.90 11.54
C GLY A 31 12.66 10.81 12.57
N ALA A 32 13.30 9.65 12.70
CA ALA A 32 14.41 9.45 13.64
C ALA A 32 15.60 10.37 13.32
N ILE A 33 15.99 10.50 12.05
CA ILE A 33 17.13 11.32 11.63
C ILE A 33 16.85 12.80 11.87
N ILE A 34 15.69 13.30 11.42
CA ILE A 34 15.32 14.71 11.55
C ILE A 34 15.20 15.09 13.02
N CYS A 35 14.53 14.26 13.84
CA CYS A 35 14.43 14.55 15.26
C CYS A 35 15.78 14.51 15.99
N ALA A 36 16.72 13.65 15.58
CA ALA A 36 18.03 13.57 16.23
C ALA A 36 19.02 14.66 15.76
N LYS A 37 18.89 15.16 14.53
CA LYS A 37 19.93 15.97 13.89
C LYS A 37 19.50 17.35 13.40
N ALA A 38 18.23 17.55 13.09
CA ALA A 38 17.70 18.78 12.51
C ALA A 38 16.22 18.99 12.90
N PRO A 39 15.91 19.11 14.20
CA PRO A 39 14.53 19.23 14.67
C PRO A 39 13.77 20.43 14.06
N GLU A 40 14.48 21.48 13.65
CA GLU A 40 13.95 22.63 12.93
C GLU A 40 13.36 22.28 11.54
N ALA A 41 13.82 21.19 10.92
CA ALA A 41 13.34 20.72 9.61
C ALA A 41 12.07 19.86 9.70
N LEU A 42 11.44 19.76 10.88
CA LEU A 42 10.24 18.96 11.10
C LEU A 42 9.09 19.37 10.16
N GLY A 43 8.95 20.68 9.85
CA GLY A 43 7.94 21.17 8.92
C GLY A 43 8.11 20.61 7.50
N GLU A 44 9.35 20.58 7.00
CA GLU A 44 9.68 20.01 5.69
C GLU A 44 9.46 18.49 5.68
N LEU A 45 9.83 17.80 6.76
CA LEU A 45 9.57 16.38 6.92
C LEU A 45 8.08 16.05 6.83
N ARG A 46 7.20 16.86 7.43
CA ARG A 46 5.73 16.66 7.33
C ARG A 46 5.24 16.73 5.89
N LEU A 47 5.74 17.68 5.10
CA LEU A 47 5.41 17.78 3.67
C LEU A 47 5.93 16.58 2.89
N ALA A 48 7.16 16.12 3.20
CA ALA A 48 7.73 14.92 2.58
C ALA A 48 6.92 13.66 2.91
N ILE A 49 6.49 13.49 4.16
CA ILE A 49 5.62 12.38 4.57
C ILE A 49 4.26 12.48 3.86
N ALA A 50 3.66 13.66 3.77
CA ALA A 50 2.39 13.85 3.07
C ALA A 50 2.51 13.45 1.58
N ALA A 51 3.57 13.89 0.90
CA ALA A 51 3.85 13.53 -0.49
C ALA A 51 4.09 12.02 -0.66
N ALA A 52 4.91 11.41 0.19
CA ALA A 52 5.18 9.97 0.17
C ALA A 52 3.92 9.15 0.44
N THR A 53 3.06 9.60 1.36
CA THR A 53 1.76 8.97 1.67
C THR A 53 0.83 9.03 0.47
N GLY A 54 0.70 10.20 -0.17
CA GLY A 54 -0.10 10.34 -1.39
C GLY A 54 0.38 9.41 -2.51
N LEU A 55 1.70 9.37 -2.75
CA LEU A 55 2.29 8.47 -3.75
C LEU A 55 2.02 6.99 -3.43
N ALA A 56 2.21 6.58 -2.18
CA ALA A 56 1.95 5.21 -1.74
C ALA A 56 0.48 4.81 -1.96
N LEU A 57 -0.46 5.68 -1.57
CA LEU A 57 -1.89 5.46 -1.76
C LEU A 57 -2.28 5.36 -3.24
N VAL A 58 -1.70 6.19 -4.11
CA VAL A 58 -1.93 6.10 -5.56
C VAL A 58 -1.48 4.75 -6.11
N ILE A 59 -0.30 4.27 -5.71
CA ILE A 59 0.22 2.97 -6.17
C ILE A 59 -0.66 1.81 -5.65
N ILE A 60 -1.02 1.84 -4.37
CA ILE A 60 -1.89 0.82 -3.75
C ILE A 60 -3.28 0.82 -4.39
N ALA A 61 -3.87 2.00 -4.61
CA ALA A 61 -5.17 2.13 -5.26
C ALA A 61 -5.13 1.64 -6.71
N ALA A 62 -4.04 1.89 -7.44
CA ALA A 62 -3.86 1.35 -8.78
C ALA A 62 -3.84 -0.19 -8.77
N ALA A 63 -3.10 -0.82 -7.84
CA ALA A 63 -3.09 -2.27 -7.69
C ALA A 63 -4.47 -2.83 -7.31
N GLY A 64 -5.18 -2.19 -6.37
CA GLY A 64 -6.54 -2.57 -5.99
C GLY A 64 -7.54 -2.45 -7.15
N ALA A 65 -7.50 -1.34 -7.90
CA ALA A 65 -8.38 -1.13 -9.04
C ALA A 65 -8.16 -2.17 -10.15
N GLN A 66 -6.92 -2.60 -10.38
CA GLN A 66 -6.63 -3.72 -11.29
C GLN A 66 -7.25 -5.01 -10.75
N ALA A 67 -7.08 -5.32 -9.47
CA ALA A 67 -7.65 -6.53 -8.89
C ALA A 67 -9.18 -6.57 -8.96
N VAL A 68 -9.88 -5.43 -8.78
CA VAL A 68 -11.35 -5.35 -8.98
C VAL A 68 -11.72 -5.68 -10.42
N ARG A 69 -10.96 -5.18 -11.41
CA ARG A 69 -11.22 -5.44 -12.83
C ARG A 69 -11.02 -6.91 -13.22
N HIS A 70 -10.02 -7.58 -12.64
CA HIS A 70 -9.73 -8.99 -12.92
C HIS A 70 -10.60 -9.97 -12.14
N TRP A 71 -11.16 -9.55 -11.00
CA TRP A 71 -12.09 -10.38 -10.25
C TRP A 71 -13.37 -10.63 -11.04
N GLY A 72 -13.93 -9.61 -11.70
CA GLY A 72 -15.19 -9.71 -12.45
C GLY A 72 -16.39 -10.01 -11.53
N PHE A 73 -17.35 -9.10 -11.43
CA PHE A 73 -18.65 -9.41 -10.80
C PHE A 73 -19.41 -10.39 -11.72
N GLY A 74 -19.18 -11.70 -11.57
CA GLY A 74 -19.71 -12.74 -12.45
C GLY A 74 -20.10 -14.02 -11.71
N SER A 75 -21.41 -14.17 -11.51
CA SER A 75 -22.31 -15.33 -11.22
C SER A 75 -21.89 -16.60 -10.47
N ASP A 76 -20.63 -16.98 -10.34
CA ASP A 76 -20.28 -18.24 -9.67
C ASP A 76 -20.11 -18.02 -8.17
N ALA A 77 -21.02 -18.62 -7.40
CA ALA A 77 -20.98 -18.58 -5.96
C ALA A 77 -19.69 -19.29 -5.47
N PRO A 78 -19.01 -18.75 -4.45
CA PRO A 78 -17.93 -19.45 -3.76
C PRO A 78 -18.35 -20.88 -3.38
N PRO A 79 -17.42 -21.85 -3.36
CA PRO A 79 -15.97 -21.68 -3.33
C PRO A 79 -15.26 -22.02 -4.66
N HIS A 80 -14.45 -21.08 -5.17
CA HIS A 80 -13.49 -21.27 -6.28
C HIS A 80 -12.27 -22.11 -5.82
N ASN A 81 -12.49 -23.38 -5.49
CA ASN A 81 -11.45 -24.26 -4.91
C ASN A 81 -10.96 -25.36 -5.87
N GLN A 82 -11.33 -25.29 -7.15
CA GLN A 82 -10.86 -26.27 -8.11
C GLN A 82 -9.42 -25.95 -8.53
N PRO A 83 -8.60 -26.97 -8.86
CA PRO A 83 -7.25 -26.77 -9.39
C PRO A 83 -7.32 -26.35 -10.87
N THR A 84 -8.10 -25.30 -11.16
CA THR A 84 -8.23 -24.71 -12.49
C THR A 84 -7.52 -23.35 -12.51
N ASP A 85 -6.98 -22.98 -13.68
CA ASP A 85 -6.27 -21.71 -13.86
C ASP A 85 -7.18 -20.50 -13.58
N GLU A 86 -8.49 -20.61 -13.81
CA GLU A 86 -9.46 -19.53 -13.56
C GLU A 86 -9.73 -19.33 -12.05
N ASP A 87 -9.97 -20.41 -11.30
CA ASP A 87 -10.17 -20.32 -9.85
C ASP A 87 -8.92 -19.77 -9.13
N GLN A 88 -7.72 -20.13 -9.59
CA GLN A 88 -6.47 -19.57 -9.09
C GLN A 88 -6.40 -18.04 -9.31
N LYS A 89 -6.81 -17.54 -10.48
CA LYS A 89 -6.81 -16.11 -10.80
C LYS A 89 -7.79 -15.34 -9.91
N HIS A 90 -8.99 -15.89 -9.68
CA HIS A 90 -9.98 -15.28 -8.78
C HIS A 90 -9.47 -15.18 -7.35
N PHE A 91 -8.84 -16.25 -6.84
CA PHE A 91 -8.22 -16.22 -5.52
C PHE A 91 -7.13 -15.15 -5.41
N LEU A 92 -6.21 -15.09 -6.38
CA LEU A 92 -5.14 -14.09 -6.39
C LEU A 92 -5.67 -12.66 -6.48
N ALA A 93 -6.73 -12.43 -7.28
CA ALA A 93 -7.39 -11.13 -7.36
C ALA A 93 -8.01 -10.73 -6.01
N PHE A 94 -8.76 -11.64 -5.37
CA PHE A 94 -9.37 -11.37 -4.06
C PHE A 94 -8.33 -11.12 -2.97
N ALA A 95 -7.28 -11.94 -2.89
CA ALA A 95 -6.18 -11.75 -1.96
C ALA A 95 -5.48 -10.39 -2.18
N THR A 96 -5.30 -9.98 -3.43
CA THR A 96 -4.74 -8.67 -3.78
C THR A 96 -5.61 -7.52 -3.29
N LEU A 97 -6.95 -7.64 -3.37
CA LEU A 97 -7.88 -6.63 -2.85
C LEU A 97 -7.77 -6.48 -1.34
N LEU A 98 -7.76 -7.59 -0.60
CA LEU A 98 -7.60 -7.58 0.85
C LEU A 98 -6.26 -6.96 1.27
N LEU A 99 -5.17 -7.37 0.61
CA LEU A 99 -3.85 -6.84 0.88
C LEU A 99 -3.73 -5.35 0.52
N ALA A 100 -4.36 -4.91 -0.58
CA ALA A 100 -4.41 -3.50 -0.93
C ALA A 100 -5.17 -2.67 0.13
N GLY A 101 -6.33 -3.16 0.58
CA GLY A 101 -7.10 -2.51 1.64
C GLY A 101 -6.31 -2.40 2.95
N LEU A 102 -5.71 -3.52 3.40
CA LEU A 102 -4.88 -3.53 4.60
C LEU A 102 -3.67 -2.59 4.48
N SER A 103 -2.99 -2.61 3.34
CA SER A 103 -1.82 -1.76 3.10
C SER A 103 -2.18 -0.28 3.08
N ALA A 104 -3.33 0.09 2.53
CA ALA A 104 -3.81 1.48 2.55
C ALA A 104 -4.07 1.96 3.98
N VAL A 105 -4.74 1.14 4.81
CA VAL A 105 -4.96 1.44 6.23
C VAL A 105 -3.63 1.61 6.96
N ALA A 106 -2.67 0.72 6.70
CA ALA A 106 -1.36 0.75 7.34
C ALA A 106 -0.52 1.98 6.94
N VAL A 107 -0.59 2.41 5.68
CA VAL A 107 0.02 3.67 5.20
C VAL A 107 -0.58 4.89 5.90
N LEU A 108 -1.91 4.96 6.00
CA LEU A 108 -2.58 6.05 6.68
C LEU A 108 -2.20 6.09 8.17
N PHE A 109 -2.23 4.94 8.84
CA PHE A 109 -1.85 4.82 10.24
C PHE A 109 -0.39 5.23 10.48
N GLY A 110 0.53 4.77 9.64
CA GLY A 110 1.96 5.11 9.71
C GLY A 110 2.26 6.59 9.49
N ALA A 111 1.38 7.30 8.77
CA ALA A 111 1.52 8.74 8.53
C ALA A 111 0.90 9.62 9.64
N LEU A 112 0.05 9.07 10.52
CA LEU A 112 -0.62 9.84 11.59
C LEU A 112 0.36 10.61 12.50
N PRO A 113 1.52 10.06 12.91
CA PRO A 113 2.46 10.81 13.76
C PRO A 113 2.87 12.16 13.17
N ALA A 114 2.95 12.29 11.84
CA ALA A 114 3.28 13.55 11.19
C ALA A 114 2.22 14.65 11.39
N LEU A 115 0.97 14.28 11.73
CA LEU A 115 -0.12 15.21 12.01
C LEU A 115 -0.17 15.63 13.49
N PHE A 116 0.19 14.73 14.40
CA PHE A 116 0.02 14.93 15.84
C PHE A 116 1.29 15.33 16.58
N ILE A 117 2.47 14.95 16.09
CA ILE A 117 3.75 15.27 16.74
C ILE A 117 4.14 16.69 16.35
N ALA A 118 3.99 17.63 17.28
CA ALA A 118 4.28 19.05 17.10
C ALA A 118 5.80 19.35 17.10
N GLU A 119 6.56 18.61 17.89
CA GLU A 119 7.97 18.81 18.18
C GLU A 119 8.67 17.47 18.41
N CYS A 120 9.97 17.42 18.12
CA CYS A 120 10.81 16.29 18.48
C CYS A 120 11.12 16.44 19.98
N GLY A 121 10.65 15.50 20.80
CA GLY A 121 10.61 15.63 22.27
C GLY A 121 11.85 16.30 22.87
N ALA A 122 11.59 17.27 23.76
CA ALA A 122 12.59 18.03 24.50
C ALA A 122 13.48 17.15 25.40
#